data_AF-I6T405-F1
#
_entry.id   AF-I6T405-F1
#
_cell.length_a   1.000
_cell.length_b   1.000
_cell.length_c   1.000
_cell.angle_alpha   90.00
_cell.angle_beta   90.00
_cell.angle_gamma   90.00
#
_symmetry.space_group_name_H-M   'P 1'
#
loop_
_entity.id
_entity.type
_entity.pdbx_description
1 polymer ?
#
loop_
_entity_poly.entity_id
_entity_poly.type
_entity_poly.pdbx_seq_one_letter_code
_entity_poly.pdbx_strand_id
1 'polypeptide(L)'
;MKFAEKTIKNEHITLKNVSYIQKNKMKGITNYKKDQGEFPKASESYAYISGKPDFSFYGNSIDCGTGVSFPKNFDINSKEGFDQLSELLKNVDKALTLKENKSILPRKKRIAKSSQLSGSLDEEVIERIVNDVNEIGIALDVSKIHLVNNSINIYSENNHLEIYVSKHLKETKEEIEPYDSSILEYIRKYNEKITSLTDLKIRVTNHEHHVIENRLLKEWIYCELEYNNMLYTLDSGFWGYFNDKFSELLKKQLEEINRVIEYNEEFNIYYSSGEGRLKGEGGYIEKLSENKNYIKLHQRNINYNGVPIEIADVYKKDTKELIAIKRGMDTSNSMYSFEQSILSLQLLRNITEFNVEEELLKYNDRKASTDEDKGKFPHIQKKNIEKILNSRISSVLWLQSTKKYVKMTEEKKFDFNQIGSILLKLKIVDWYSSILENNFTPKIYMGKDLQVNKKDQF
;
A
#
# COMPACT_ATOMS: atom_id res chain seq x y z
N MET A 1 -13.31 12.42 15.10
CA MET A 1 -14.27 12.76 16.17
C MET A 1 -15.14 11.55 16.44
N LYS A 2 -15.40 11.18 17.70
CA LYS A 2 -16.14 9.94 18.07
C LYS A 2 -17.67 10.08 17.96
N PHE A 3 -18.17 11.20 17.43
CA PHE A 3 -19.58 11.54 17.53
C PHE A 3 -20.47 10.51 16.82
N ALA A 4 -20.12 10.15 15.57
CA ALA A 4 -20.80 9.12 14.81
C ALA A 4 -20.88 7.78 15.56
N GLU A 5 -19.76 7.32 16.15
CA GLU A 5 -19.70 6.08 16.94
C GLU A 5 -20.66 6.10 18.13
N LYS A 6 -20.98 7.28 18.66
CA LYS A 6 -21.81 7.44 19.87
C LYS A 6 -23.27 7.69 19.58
N THR A 7 -23.63 8.14 18.38
CA THR A 7 -24.99 8.59 18.06
C THR A 7 -25.65 7.84 16.93
N ILE A 8 -24.89 7.17 16.05
CA ILE A 8 -25.41 6.38 14.91
C ILE A 8 -25.12 4.89 15.13
N LYS A 9 -26.15 4.05 15.05
CA LYS A 9 -26.00 2.58 15.02
C LYS A 9 -25.57 2.09 13.64
N ASN A 10 -24.95 0.92 13.57
CA ASN A 10 -24.47 0.35 12.30
C ASN A 10 -25.58 0.26 11.24
N GLU A 11 -26.79 -0.18 11.63
CA GLU A 11 -27.96 -0.31 10.75
C GLU A 11 -28.54 1.04 10.27
N HIS A 12 -28.12 2.16 10.87
CA HIS A 12 -28.60 3.51 10.57
C HIS A 12 -27.60 4.33 9.74
N ILE A 13 -26.45 3.75 9.37
CA ILE A 13 -25.48 4.40 8.48
C ILE A 13 -26.02 4.35 7.05
N THR A 14 -26.15 5.52 6.42
CA THR A 14 -26.72 5.66 5.06
C THR A 14 -25.69 6.02 4.01
N LEU A 15 -24.61 6.70 4.40
CA LEU A 15 -23.52 7.05 3.50
C LEU A 15 -22.20 6.97 4.26
N LYS A 16 -21.16 6.46 3.60
CA LYS A 16 -19.78 6.57 4.06
C LYS A 16 -18.90 7.04 2.92
N ASN A 17 -17.93 7.90 3.23
CA ASN A 17 -16.78 8.08 2.35
C ASN A 17 -15.57 7.48 3.02
N VAL A 18 -14.85 6.68 2.24
CA VAL A 18 -13.69 5.94 2.70
C VAL A 18 -12.43 6.56 2.09
N SER A 19 -11.44 6.78 2.94
CA SER A 19 -10.07 7.07 2.52
C SER A 19 -9.24 5.79 2.66
N TYR A 20 -8.59 5.37 1.58
CA TYR A 20 -7.71 4.19 1.59
C TYR A 20 -6.32 4.56 2.11
N ILE A 21 -5.76 3.66 2.92
CA ILE A 21 -4.46 3.86 3.58
C ILE A 21 -3.28 3.75 2.59
N GLN A 22 -3.46 3.06 1.46
CA GLN A 22 -2.37 2.69 0.54
C GLN A 22 -2.35 3.44 -0.81
N LYS A 23 -2.95 4.64 -0.86
CA LYS A 23 -3.09 5.53 -2.02
C LYS A 23 -2.58 4.97 -3.36
N ASN A 24 -3.51 4.35 -4.08
CA ASN A 24 -3.63 4.38 -5.55
C ASN A 24 -5.08 4.16 -6.03
N LYS A 25 -6.02 3.81 -5.12
CA LYS A 25 -7.46 3.99 -5.37
C LYS A 25 -7.86 5.45 -5.16
N MET A 26 -8.41 6.08 -6.21
CA MET A 26 -9.17 7.34 -6.09
C MET A 26 -10.14 7.24 -4.91
N LYS A 27 -10.39 8.37 -4.22
CA LYS A 27 -11.41 8.48 -3.15
C LYS A 27 -12.67 7.69 -3.53
N GLY A 28 -12.88 6.55 -2.91
CA GLY A 28 -14.08 5.75 -3.09
C GLY A 28 -15.21 6.36 -2.28
N ILE A 29 -16.19 6.94 -2.97
CA ILE A 29 -17.52 7.14 -2.39
C ILE A 29 -18.18 5.76 -2.44
N THR A 30 -18.14 5.00 -1.35
CA THR A 30 -18.82 3.71 -1.26
C THR A 30 -20.19 3.92 -0.63
N ASN A 31 -21.23 3.86 -1.46
CA ASN A 31 -22.61 3.97 -1.00
C ASN A 31 -23.06 2.63 -0.42
N TYR A 32 -23.37 2.58 0.87
CA TYR A 32 -24.21 1.49 1.37
C TYR A 32 -25.67 1.84 1.10
N LYS A 33 -26.27 1.20 0.11
CA LYS A 33 -27.74 1.15 0.07
C LYS A 33 -28.19 0.21 1.19
N LYS A 34 -29.24 0.61 1.90
CA LYS A 34 -29.93 -0.19 2.92
C LYS A 34 -30.06 -1.65 2.45
N ASP A 35 -29.75 -2.60 3.32
CA ASP A 35 -29.85 -4.04 3.06
C ASP A 35 -28.86 -4.63 2.02
N GLN A 36 -27.84 -3.88 1.56
CA GLN A 36 -26.71 -4.44 0.80
C GLN A 36 -25.53 -4.78 1.72
N GLY A 37 -25.26 -6.09 1.84
CA GLY A 37 -24.20 -6.66 2.68
C GLY A 37 -22.78 -6.50 2.12
N GLU A 38 -22.37 -5.29 1.73
CA GLU A 38 -20.95 -5.05 1.46
C GLU A 38 -20.20 -4.88 2.79
N PHE A 39 -19.25 -5.76 3.07
CA PHE A 39 -18.52 -5.75 4.34
C PHE A 39 -17.44 -4.66 4.35
N PRO A 40 -17.21 -4.00 5.50
CA PRO A 40 -16.10 -3.06 5.67
C PRO A 40 -14.76 -3.74 5.35
N LYS A 41 -13.90 -3.12 4.52
CA LYS A 41 -12.55 -3.66 4.28
C LYS A 41 -11.54 -3.06 5.25
N ALA A 42 -10.51 -3.82 5.58
CA ALA A 42 -9.44 -3.36 6.45
C ALA A 42 -8.63 -2.19 5.84
N SER A 43 -8.58 -2.04 4.52
CA SER A 43 -7.91 -0.90 3.87
C SER A 43 -8.68 0.42 3.96
N GLU A 44 -9.89 0.40 4.54
CA GLU A 44 -10.80 1.54 4.63
C GLU A 44 -10.63 2.32 5.94
N SER A 45 -10.40 3.63 5.85
CA SER A 45 -10.59 4.56 6.96
C SER A 45 -11.81 5.45 6.69
N TYR A 46 -12.79 5.39 7.59
CA TYR A 46 -14.09 6.04 7.43
C TYR A 46 -13.97 7.54 7.73
N ALA A 47 -13.68 8.33 6.69
CA ALA A 47 -13.40 9.76 6.79
C ALA A 47 -14.66 10.61 6.91
N TYR A 48 -15.78 10.14 6.36
CA TYR A 48 -17.08 10.78 6.47
C TYR A 48 -18.18 9.72 6.65
N ILE A 49 -19.15 10.00 7.51
CA ILE A 49 -20.31 9.15 7.75
C ILE A 49 -21.56 10.01 7.85
N SER A 50 -22.57 9.68 7.05
CA SER A 50 -23.94 10.15 7.25
C SER A 50 -24.80 9.01 7.75
N GLY A 51 -25.76 9.33 8.62
CA GLY A 51 -26.70 8.34 9.10
C GLY A 51 -27.79 8.95 9.97
N LYS A 52 -28.77 8.11 10.31
CA LYS A 52 -29.85 8.49 11.21
C LYS A 52 -29.38 8.37 12.66
N PRO A 53 -29.35 9.48 13.43
CA PRO A 53 -29.02 9.40 14.84
C PRO A 53 -30.15 8.70 15.61
N ASP A 54 -29.79 8.00 16.68
CA ASP A 54 -30.77 7.36 17.57
C ASP A 54 -31.68 8.36 18.29
N PHE A 55 -31.23 9.60 18.43
CA PHE A 55 -31.93 10.63 19.15
C PHE A 55 -32.45 11.69 18.18
N SER A 56 -33.77 11.87 18.16
CA SER A 56 -34.49 12.73 17.22
C SER A 56 -34.14 14.22 17.36
N PHE A 57 -33.64 14.66 18.51
CA PHE A 57 -33.25 16.06 18.73
C PHE A 57 -32.00 16.48 17.93
N TYR A 58 -31.23 15.53 17.38
CA TYR A 58 -30.17 15.83 16.41
C TYR A 58 -30.71 16.04 14.98
N GLY A 59 -31.99 15.75 14.75
CA GLY A 59 -32.62 15.75 13.43
C GLY A 59 -32.74 14.35 12.82
N ASN A 60 -33.22 14.30 11.59
CA ASN A 60 -33.47 13.03 10.86
C ASN A 60 -32.19 12.37 10.36
N SER A 61 -31.13 13.15 10.16
CA SER A 61 -29.80 12.69 9.79
C SER A 61 -28.75 13.59 10.40
N ILE A 62 -27.52 13.10 10.52
CA ILE A 62 -26.34 13.89 10.82
C ILE A 62 -25.21 13.50 9.89
N ASP A 63 -24.31 14.44 9.63
CA ASP A 63 -23.14 14.23 8.79
C ASP A 63 -21.88 14.44 9.61
N CYS A 64 -21.04 13.42 9.70
CA CYS A 64 -19.84 13.39 10.53
C CYS A 64 -18.59 13.23 9.64
N GLY A 65 -17.88 14.34 9.39
CA GLY A 65 -16.60 14.39 8.68
C GLY A 65 -15.50 15.06 9.51
N THR A 66 -14.89 16.12 8.97
CA THR A 66 -13.98 17.01 9.72
C THR A 66 -14.71 17.78 10.82
N GLY A 67 -16.02 17.99 10.65
CA GLY A 67 -16.94 18.48 11.67
C GLY A 67 -18.22 17.65 11.70
N VAL A 68 -19.18 18.05 12.54
CA VAL A 68 -20.52 17.47 12.57
C VAL A 68 -21.49 18.52 12.06
N SER A 69 -22.26 18.16 11.02
CA SER A 69 -23.32 19.01 10.49
C SER A 69 -24.68 18.42 10.87
N PHE A 70 -25.55 19.29 11.39
CA PHE A 70 -26.95 18.98 11.66
C PHE A 70 -27.79 19.66 10.57
N PRO A 71 -28.72 18.95 9.91
CA PRO A 71 -29.52 19.49 8.80
C PRO A 71 -30.61 20.48 9.24
N LYS A 72 -30.73 20.75 10.55
CA LYS A 72 -31.74 21.66 11.11
C LYS A 72 -31.21 23.09 11.12
N ASN A 73 -31.99 24.01 10.55
CA ASN A 73 -31.74 25.46 10.65
C ASN A 73 -32.32 26.00 11.95
N PHE A 74 -31.54 26.80 12.68
CA PHE A 74 -31.95 27.44 13.94
C PHE A 74 -32.07 28.95 13.73
N ASP A 75 -33.26 29.53 13.95
CA ASP A 75 -33.43 30.99 13.97
C ASP A 75 -33.02 31.55 15.32
N ILE A 76 -31.78 32.04 15.41
CA ILE A 76 -31.20 32.58 16.64
C ILE A 76 -31.83 33.90 17.09
N ASN A 77 -32.62 34.57 16.24
CA ASN A 77 -33.32 35.79 16.60
C ASN A 77 -34.64 35.49 17.34
N SER A 78 -35.14 34.26 17.23
CA SER A 78 -36.27 33.78 18.00
C SER A 78 -35.79 33.15 19.31
N LYS A 79 -36.50 33.41 20.41
CA LYS A 79 -36.21 32.76 21.71
C LYS A 79 -36.24 31.23 21.58
N GLU A 80 -37.23 30.70 20.86
CA GLU A 80 -37.39 29.27 20.64
C GLU A 80 -36.20 28.67 19.85
N GLY A 81 -35.77 29.30 18.76
CA GLY A 81 -34.63 28.82 17.97
C GLY A 81 -33.30 28.89 18.73
N PHE A 82 -33.10 29.92 19.56
CA PHE A 82 -31.94 30.01 20.45
C PHE A 82 -31.95 28.88 21.50
N ASP A 83 -33.10 28.63 22.15
CA ASP A 83 -33.23 27.57 23.16
C ASP A 83 -32.97 26.18 22.54
N GLN A 84 -33.50 25.92 21.34
CA GLN A 84 -33.26 24.68 20.60
C GLN A 84 -31.78 24.48 20.23
N LEU A 85 -31.07 25.55 19.84
CA LEU A 85 -29.63 25.48 19.58
C LEU A 85 -28.84 25.22 20.87
N SER A 86 -29.18 25.90 21.97
CA SER A 86 -28.55 25.69 23.28
C SER A 86 -28.72 24.24 23.75
N GLU A 87 -29.92 23.67 23.55
CA GLU A 87 -30.20 22.28 23.88
C GLU A 87 -29.40 21.30 22.99
N LEU A 88 -29.32 21.57 21.68
CA LEU A 88 -28.47 20.79 20.78
C LEU A 88 -27.02 20.76 21.26
N LEU A 89 -26.43 21.92 21.60
CA LEU A 89 -25.05 22.02 22.07
C LEU A 89 -24.82 21.21 23.36
N LYS A 90 -25.71 21.35 24.35
CA LYS A 90 -25.67 20.55 25.59
C LYS A 90 -25.72 19.05 25.29
N ASN A 91 -26.58 18.65 24.35
CA ASN A 91 -26.73 17.26 23.97
C ASN A 91 -25.52 16.75 23.17
N VAL A 92 -24.84 17.59 22.39
CA VAL A 92 -23.60 17.23 21.71
C VAL A 92 -22.50 16.94 22.73
N ASP A 93 -22.33 17.82 23.72
CA ASP A 93 -21.37 17.60 24.82
C ASP A 93 -21.68 16.33 25.61
N LYS A 94 -22.96 16.10 25.92
CA LYS A 94 -23.41 14.87 26.58
C LYS A 94 -23.08 13.64 25.74
N ALA A 95 -23.33 13.66 24.43
CA ALA A 95 -22.96 12.54 23.57
C ALA A 95 -21.45 12.30 23.56
N LEU A 96 -20.63 13.36 23.46
CA LEU A 96 -19.17 13.23 23.46
C LEU A 96 -18.60 12.68 24.78
N THR A 97 -19.34 12.76 25.88
CA THR A 97 -18.95 12.21 27.19
C THR A 97 -19.48 10.79 27.47
N LEU A 98 -20.37 10.24 26.64
CA LEU A 98 -20.87 8.85 26.80
C LEU A 98 -19.71 7.86 26.84
N LYS A 99 -19.72 6.91 27.77
CA LYS A 99 -18.66 5.89 27.86
C LYS A 99 -18.74 4.88 26.71
N GLU A 100 -19.94 4.53 26.30
CA GLU A 100 -20.19 3.49 25.30
C GLU A 100 -20.31 4.06 23.89
N ASN A 101 -19.80 3.29 22.92
CA ASN A 101 -20.04 3.53 21.51
C ASN A 101 -21.20 2.63 21.05
N LYS A 102 -22.08 3.16 20.22
CA LYS A 102 -23.20 2.46 19.58
C LYS A 102 -22.81 1.76 18.29
N SER A 103 -21.81 2.29 17.59
CA SER A 103 -21.18 1.65 16.45
C SER A 103 -19.67 1.56 16.68
N ILE A 104 -19.07 0.51 16.12
CA ILE A 104 -17.63 0.31 16.16
C ILE A 104 -17.13 0.32 14.73
N LEU A 105 -16.44 1.40 14.37
CA LEU A 105 -15.94 1.63 13.01
C LEU A 105 -14.44 1.35 12.96
N PRO A 106 -13.93 0.61 11.96
CA PRO A 106 -12.48 0.44 11.81
C PRO A 106 -11.85 1.78 11.44
N ARG A 107 -10.99 2.31 12.32
CA ARG A 107 -10.42 3.65 12.15
C ARG A 107 -9.02 3.76 12.72
N LYS A 108 -8.18 4.53 12.02
CA LYS A 108 -6.92 5.07 12.57
C LYS A 108 -7.24 6.23 13.51
N LYS A 109 -6.90 6.09 14.79
CA LYS A 109 -6.97 7.16 15.78
C LYS A 109 -5.69 8.00 15.68
N ARG A 110 -5.84 9.28 15.34
CA ARG A 110 -4.72 10.21 15.29
C ARG A 110 -4.27 10.60 16.69
N ILE A 111 -2.95 10.67 16.87
CA ILE A 111 -2.30 11.23 18.05
C ILE A 111 -2.11 12.73 17.80
N ALA A 112 -2.34 13.56 18.82
CA ALA A 112 -2.17 14.99 18.70
C ALA A 112 -0.69 15.35 18.48
N LYS A 113 -0.40 16.24 17.52
CA LYS A 113 0.98 16.66 17.19
C LYS A 113 1.74 17.21 18.40
N SER A 114 1.04 17.89 19.32
CA SER A 114 1.61 18.48 20.54
C SER A 114 1.73 17.51 21.71
N SER A 115 1.32 16.24 21.56
CA SER A 115 1.39 15.28 22.65
C SER A 115 2.83 14.79 22.87
N GLN A 116 3.19 14.55 24.13
CA GLN A 116 4.48 13.96 24.50
C GLN A 116 4.74 12.64 23.77
N LEU A 117 3.71 11.78 23.66
CA LEU A 117 3.79 10.52 22.92
C LEU A 117 4.21 10.73 21.46
N SER A 118 3.70 11.77 20.78
CA SER A 118 4.14 12.06 19.40
C SER A 118 5.63 12.36 19.31
N GLY A 119 6.18 13.08 20.29
CA GLY A 119 7.62 13.39 20.36
C GLY A 119 8.45 12.14 20.63
N SER A 120 8.05 11.34 21.62
CA SER A 120 8.74 10.09 21.94
C SER A 120 8.75 9.09 20.78
N LEU A 121 7.67 9.01 19.98
CA LEU A 121 7.66 8.18 18.78
C LEU A 121 8.60 8.72 17.68
N ASP A 122 8.72 10.04 17.54
CA ASP A 122 9.67 10.63 16.58
C ASP A 122 11.13 10.35 16.99
N GLU A 123 11.45 10.46 18.28
CA GLU A 123 12.76 10.17 18.86
C GLU A 123 13.11 8.68 18.72
N GLU A 124 12.18 7.79 19.06
CA GLU A 124 12.35 6.33 18.95
C GLU A 124 12.67 5.89 17.51
N VAL A 125 12.04 6.51 16.50
CA VAL A 125 12.37 6.21 15.09
C VAL A 125 13.83 6.57 14.80
N ILE A 126 14.28 7.77 15.20
CA ILE A 126 15.67 8.19 14.99
C ILE A 126 16.64 7.25 15.72
N GLU A 127 16.36 6.95 16.99
CA GLU A 127 17.20 6.08 17.81
C GLU A 127 17.37 4.70 17.17
N ARG A 128 16.27 4.07 16.71
CA ARG A 128 16.37 2.77 16.06
C ARG A 128 17.16 2.84 14.75
N ILE A 129 16.98 3.88 13.94
CA ILE A 129 17.70 4.04 12.65
C ILE A 129 19.21 4.10 12.89
N VAL A 130 19.60 4.83 13.92
CA VAL A 130 21.00 5.04 14.31
C VAL A 130 21.61 3.77 14.90
N ASN A 131 20.87 3.05 15.74
CA ASN A 131 21.35 1.85 16.44
C ASN A 131 21.27 0.55 15.62
N ASP A 132 20.92 0.64 14.33
CA ASP A 132 20.85 -0.46 13.36
C ASP A 132 20.10 -1.70 13.87
N VAL A 133 18.94 -1.47 14.50
CA VAL A 133 18.05 -2.56 14.86
C VAL A 133 17.35 -3.00 13.58
N ASN A 134 17.70 -4.19 13.08
CA ASN A 134 17.25 -4.85 11.83
C ASN A 134 15.71 -5.05 11.67
N GLU A 135 14.86 -4.23 12.27
CA GLU A 135 13.41 -4.37 12.29
C GLU A 135 12.62 -3.06 12.17
N ILE A 136 13.23 -1.96 11.69
CA ILE A 136 12.41 -0.76 11.42
C ILE A 136 11.80 -0.90 10.03
N GLY A 137 10.53 -1.30 9.99
CA GLY A 137 9.67 -1.24 8.81
C GLY A 137 9.36 0.20 8.40
N ILE A 138 10.38 1.01 8.13
CA ILE A 138 10.23 2.31 7.49
C ILE A 138 9.99 2.01 6.02
N ALA A 139 8.72 1.90 5.63
CA ALA A 139 8.35 1.92 4.22
C ALA A 139 8.18 3.38 3.80
N LEU A 140 9.18 3.94 3.12
CA LEU A 140 9.14 5.33 2.68
C LEU A 140 8.28 5.44 1.43
N ASP A 141 6.98 5.65 1.63
CA ASP A 141 6.06 5.92 0.52
C ASP A 141 6.20 7.38 0.04
N VAL A 142 7.15 7.58 -0.88
CA VAL A 142 7.34 8.82 -1.62
C VAL A 142 6.26 9.03 -2.70
N SER A 143 5.24 8.19 -2.86
CA SER A 143 4.14 8.46 -3.81
C SER A 143 3.45 9.82 -3.58
N LYS A 144 3.54 10.38 -2.36
CA LYS A 144 3.07 11.74 -2.07
C LYS A 144 3.90 12.85 -2.71
N ILE A 145 5.16 12.56 -3.01
CA ILE A 145 6.01 13.38 -3.89
C ILE A 145 5.33 13.43 -5.28
N HIS A 146 4.69 12.37 -5.74
CA HIS A 146 4.05 12.32 -7.07
C HIS A 146 2.67 12.98 -7.18
N LEU A 147 2.04 13.41 -6.07
CA LEU A 147 0.65 13.87 -6.05
C LEU A 147 0.47 15.19 -5.29
N VAL A 148 0.83 16.30 -5.97
CA VAL A 148 0.38 17.64 -5.60
C VAL A 148 -0.68 18.10 -6.61
N ASN A 149 -1.89 18.37 -6.13
CA ASN A 149 -2.98 19.05 -6.86
C ASN A 149 -3.27 18.58 -8.30
N ASN A 150 -3.47 17.27 -8.53
CA ASN A 150 -3.84 16.70 -9.84
C ASN A 150 -2.89 17.02 -11.02
N SER A 151 -1.73 17.60 -10.75
CA SER A 151 -0.73 17.93 -11.77
C SER A 151 0.58 18.30 -11.09
N ILE A 152 1.56 17.38 -11.11
CA ILE A 152 2.93 17.57 -11.61
C ILE A 152 3.79 16.34 -11.24
N ASN A 153 4.43 15.79 -12.26
CA ASN A 153 5.54 14.84 -12.21
C ASN A 153 6.73 15.46 -11.47
N ILE A 154 7.07 14.93 -10.29
CA ILE A 154 8.36 15.27 -9.66
C ILE A 154 9.52 14.58 -10.38
N TYR A 155 9.26 13.51 -11.14
CA TYR A 155 10.16 12.99 -12.18
C TYR A 155 9.82 13.57 -13.56
N SER A 156 9.95 14.89 -13.70
CA SER A 156 10.58 15.34 -14.95
C SER A 156 12.09 15.24 -14.71
N GLU A 157 12.90 15.00 -15.75
CA GLU A 157 14.37 14.98 -15.66
C GLU A 157 15.00 16.27 -15.08
N ASN A 158 14.17 17.23 -14.65
CA ASN A 158 14.52 18.61 -14.34
C ASN A 158 14.22 19.02 -12.88
N ASN A 159 14.01 18.10 -11.95
CA ASN A 159 13.82 18.43 -10.52
C ASN A 159 14.78 17.64 -9.63
N HIS A 160 15.19 18.24 -8.51
CA HIS A 160 16.09 17.66 -7.52
C HIS A 160 15.41 17.58 -6.13
N LEU A 161 15.81 16.58 -5.34
CA LEU A 161 15.31 16.38 -3.98
C LEU A 161 16.45 16.62 -2.98
N GLU A 162 16.27 17.59 -2.08
CA GLU A 162 17.27 17.92 -1.06
C GLU A 162 16.73 17.63 0.33
N ILE A 163 17.58 17.06 1.19
CA ILE A 163 17.32 16.83 2.62
C ILE A 163 18.31 17.65 3.46
N TYR A 164 17.84 18.15 4.60
CA TYR A 164 18.69 18.92 5.53
C TYR A 164 18.16 18.86 6.97
N VAL A 165 19.06 19.05 7.93
CA VAL A 165 18.71 19.30 9.33
C VAL A 165 18.37 20.79 9.48
N SER A 166 17.16 21.11 9.94
CA SER A 166 16.59 22.47 9.95
C SER A 166 17.50 23.52 10.59
N LYS A 167 18.16 23.17 11.71
CA LYS A 167 19.06 24.06 12.45
C LYS A 167 20.49 24.11 11.88
N HIS A 168 20.85 23.18 10.98
CA HIS A 168 22.20 23.00 10.44
C HIS A 168 22.22 22.95 8.91
N LEU A 169 21.32 23.69 8.25
CA LEU A 169 21.11 23.62 6.80
C LEU A 169 22.42 23.77 5.99
N LYS A 170 23.28 24.73 6.34
CA LYS A 170 24.51 24.99 5.58
C LYS A 170 25.50 23.80 5.58
N GLU A 171 25.47 22.99 6.63
CA GLU A 171 26.42 21.88 6.83
C GLU A 171 25.85 20.52 6.43
N THR A 172 24.52 20.41 6.39
CA THR A 172 23.81 19.13 6.30
C THR A 172 22.95 19.01 5.04
N LYS A 173 22.90 20.04 4.20
CA LYS A 173 22.11 20.00 2.97
C LYS A 173 22.76 19.06 1.96
N GLU A 174 22.03 18.03 1.56
CA GLU A 174 22.44 17.08 0.54
C GLU A 174 21.31 16.82 -0.45
N GLU A 175 21.67 16.66 -1.72
CA GLU A 175 20.77 16.09 -2.71
C GLU A 175 20.72 14.58 -2.50
N ILE A 176 19.52 14.00 -2.49
CA ILE A 176 19.29 12.58 -2.27
C ILE A 176 18.37 12.01 -3.33
N GLU A 177 18.61 10.75 -3.67
CA GLU A 177 17.62 9.96 -4.38
C GLU A 177 16.43 9.63 -3.46
N PRO A 178 15.21 9.50 -3.99
CA PRO A 178 14.00 9.22 -3.20
C PRO A 178 13.88 7.73 -2.84
N TYR A 179 14.96 7.13 -2.33
CA TYR A 179 14.99 5.77 -1.85
C TYR A 179 15.08 5.70 -0.34
N ASP A 180 14.51 4.64 0.23
CA ASP A 180 14.53 4.40 1.67
C ASP A 180 15.96 4.38 2.21
N SER A 181 16.86 3.69 1.51
CA SER A 181 18.29 3.60 1.85
C SER A 181 18.97 4.97 1.93
N SER A 182 18.68 5.88 0.98
CA SER A 182 19.30 7.21 0.94
C SER A 182 18.90 8.07 2.14
N ILE A 183 17.64 7.99 2.56
CA ILE A 183 17.15 8.69 3.76
C ILE A 183 17.78 8.09 5.03
N LEU A 184 17.86 6.76 5.12
CA LEU A 184 18.47 6.08 6.28
C LEU A 184 19.97 6.39 6.40
N GLU A 185 20.71 6.35 5.28
CA GLU A 185 22.12 6.72 5.21
C GLU A 185 22.34 8.17 5.64
N TYR A 186 21.50 9.09 5.18
CA TYR A 186 21.56 10.50 5.58
C TYR A 186 21.36 10.67 7.09
N ILE A 187 20.33 10.04 7.68
CA ILE A 187 20.05 10.13 9.11
C ILE A 187 21.22 9.59 9.94
N ARG A 188 21.82 8.47 9.50
CA ARG A 188 22.99 7.87 10.16
C ARG A 188 24.21 8.77 10.08
N LYS A 189 24.47 9.37 8.92
CA LYS A 189 25.59 10.30 8.69
C LYS A 189 25.56 11.51 9.61
N TYR A 190 24.37 12.03 9.90
CA TYR A 190 24.18 13.25 10.70
C TYR A 190 23.54 12.97 12.07
N ASN A 191 23.69 11.75 12.60
CA ASN A 191 23.04 11.31 13.84
C ASN A 191 23.28 12.24 15.04
N GLU A 192 24.48 12.83 15.18
CA GLU A 192 24.81 13.76 16.27
C GLU A 192 24.00 15.07 16.23
N LYS A 193 23.39 15.40 15.08
CA LYS A 193 22.63 16.63 14.85
C LYS A 193 21.13 16.39 14.76
N ILE A 194 20.68 15.14 14.86
CA ILE A 194 19.28 14.73 14.68
C ILE A 194 18.81 14.07 15.97
N THR A 195 17.83 14.68 16.62
CA THR A 195 17.20 14.12 17.83
C THR A 195 15.81 13.59 17.57
N SER A 196 15.13 14.14 16.57
CA SER A 196 13.76 13.81 16.23
C SER A 196 13.52 13.94 14.73
N LEU A 197 12.54 13.20 14.21
CA LEU A 197 12.04 13.37 12.84
C LEU A 197 11.58 14.80 12.53
N THR A 198 11.27 15.62 13.55
CA THR A 198 10.93 17.05 13.35
C THR A 198 12.14 17.94 13.01
N ASP A 199 13.36 17.47 13.25
CA ASP A 199 14.58 18.20 12.90
C ASP A 199 14.83 18.17 11.38
N LEU A 200 14.30 17.16 10.70
CA LEU A 200 14.56 16.87 9.29
C LEU A 200 13.54 17.55 8.37
N LYS A 201 14.05 18.20 7.33
CA LYS A 201 13.25 18.77 6.25
C LYS A 201 13.68 18.23 4.91
N ILE A 202 12.71 18.17 4.01
CA ILE A 202 12.90 17.82 2.62
C ILE A 202 12.35 18.95 1.76
N ARG A 203 13.04 19.28 0.68
CA ARG A 203 12.59 20.26 -0.30
C ARG A 203 12.83 19.77 -1.72
N VAL A 204 11.91 20.13 -2.61
CA VAL A 204 12.00 19.87 -4.04
C VAL A 204 12.42 21.15 -4.72
N THR A 205 13.43 21.07 -5.56
CA THR A 205 13.90 22.19 -6.39
C THR A 205 13.76 21.86 -7.87
N ASN A 206 13.62 22.88 -8.72
CA ASN A 206 13.76 22.70 -10.17
C ASN A 206 15.24 22.61 -10.57
N HIS A 207 15.51 22.41 -11.86
CA HIS A 207 16.85 22.36 -12.47
C HIS A 207 17.69 23.63 -12.21
N GLU A 208 17.04 24.78 -12.00
CA GLU A 208 17.69 26.05 -11.61
C GLU A 208 17.87 26.18 -10.09
N HIS A 209 17.59 25.12 -9.32
CA HIS A 209 17.67 25.07 -7.86
C HIS A 209 16.70 26.00 -7.12
N HIS A 210 15.64 26.47 -7.79
CA HIS A 210 14.55 27.19 -7.14
C HIS A 210 13.64 26.23 -6.37
N VAL A 211 13.33 26.57 -5.13
CA VAL A 211 12.49 25.75 -4.24
C VAL A 211 11.04 25.79 -4.72
N ILE A 212 10.52 24.62 -5.08
CA ILE A 212 9.12 24.39 -5.46
C ILE A 212 8.31 24.07 -4.20
N GLU A 213 8.86 23.21 -3.34
CA GLU A 213 8.17 22.73 -2.15
C GLU A 213 9.15 22.47 -1.01
N ASN A 214 8.73 22.70 0.24
CA ASN A 214 9.57 22.51 1.43
C ASN A 214 8.71 22.14 2.64
N ARG A 215 8.99 20.99 3.27
CA ARG A 215 8.20 20.45 4.38
C ARG A 215 9.06 19.58 5.30
N LEU A 216 8.50 19.15 6.42
CA LEU A 216 9.17 18.18 7.31
C LEU A 216 9.23 16.80 6.67
N LEU A 217 10.32 16.07 6.87
CA LEU A 217 10.46 14.70 6.36
C LEU A 217 9.27 13.83 6.81
N LYS A 218 8.87 13.93 8.07
CA LYS A 218 7.74 13.16 8.63
C LYS A 218 6.40 13.34 7.90
N GLU A 219 6.24 14.39 7.10
CA GLU A 219 5.04 14.65 6.28
C GLU A 219 5.04 13.87 4.95
N TRP A 220 6.21 13.41 4.52
CA TRP A 220 6.48 12.77 3.23
C TRP A 220 6.60 11.25 3.36
N ILE A 221 6.76 10.75 4.58
CA ILE A 221 7.06 9.36 4.84
C ILE A 221 5.89 8.60 5.45
N TYR A 222 5.93 7.29 5.31
CA TYR A 222 5.17 6.34 6.11
C TYR A 222 6.14 5.57 7.02
N CYS A 223 5.71 5.25 8.23
CA CYS A 223 6.52 4.47 9.16
C CYS A 223 5.62 3.63 10.05
N GLU A 224 6.02 2.38 10.31
CA GLU A 224 5.39 1.49 11.28
C GLU A 224 6.36 1.28 12.44
N LEU A 225 5.87 1.50 13.67
CA LEU A 225 6.70 1.43 14.87
C LEU A 225 5.94 0.68 15.96
N GLU A 226 6.48 -0.47 16.36
CA GLU A 226 6.04 -1.14 17.58
C GLU A 226 6.72 -0.48 18.78
N TYR A 227 5.92 0.15 19.65
CA TYR A 227 6.39 0.86 20.83
C TYR A 227 5.47 0.53 22.01
N ASN A 228 6.04 0.10 23.14
CA ASN A 228 5.28 -0.33 24.32
C ASN A 228 4.14 -1.33 24.02
N ASN A 229 4.43 -2.38 23.23
CA ASN A 229 3.49 -3.44 22.81
C ASN A 229 2.28 -2.94 21.99
N MET A 230 2.40 -1.76 21.37
CA MET A 230 1.38 -1.21 20.47
C MET A 230 2.02 -0.80 19.15
N LEU A 231 1.33 -1.09 18.05
CA LEU A 231 1.76 -0.72 16.72
C LEU A 231 1.22 0.66 16.34
N TYR A 232 2.15 1.60 16.16
CA TYR A 232 1.88 2.95 15.69
C TYR A 232 2.25 3.09 14.22
N THR A 233 1.55 4.00 13.53
CA THR A 233 1.82 4.34 12.14
C THR A 233 1.93 5.85 11.95
N LEU A 234 3.03 6.30 11.35
CA LEU A 234 3.20 7.67 10.87
C LEU A 234 2.67 7.74 9.44
N ASP A 235 1.77 8.67 9.18
CA ASP A 235 1.29 8.95 7.83
C ASP A 235 0.97 10.43 7.71
N SER A 236 1.55 11.09 6.70
CA SER A 236 1.25 12.49 6.36
C SER A 236 1.52 13.43 7.54
N GLY A 237 2.57 13.16 8.32
CA GLY A 237 2.96 13.98 9.47
C GLY A 237 2.21 13.70 10.77
N PHE A 238 1.33 12.70 10.79
CA PHE A 238 0.56 12.34 11.99
C PHE A 238 0.82 10.89 12.39
N TRP A 239 1.21 10.72 13.65
CA TRP A 239 1.17 9.42 14.31
C TRP A 239 -0.28 9.00 14.60
N GLY A 240 -0.50 7.70 14.65
CA GLY A 240 -1.76 7.13 15.07
C GLY A 240 -1.68 5.62 15.23
N TYR A 241 -2.76 5.05 15.73
CA TYR A 241 -2.89 3.61 15.93
C TYR A 241 -4.28 3.17 15.47
N PHE A 242 -4.41 1.91 15.08
CA PHE A 242 -5.69 1.33 14.69
C PHE A 242 -6.44 0.83 15.93
N ASN A 243 -7.76 0.90 15.90
CA ASN A 243 -8.59 0.34 16.96
C ASN A 243 -8.79 -1.18 16.77
N ASP A 244 -9.25 -1.84 17.82
CA ASP A 244 -9.44 -3.30 17.84
C ASP A 244 -10.33 -3.78 16.69
N LYS A 245 -11.34 -2.99 16.30
CA LYS A 245 -12.23 -3.36 15.21
C LYS A 245 -11.53 -3.44 13.86
N PHE A 246 -10.62 -2.53 13.60
CA PHE A 246 -9.77 -2.62 12.41
C PHE A 246 -8.94 -3.90 12.46
N SER A 247 -8.30 -4.19 13.59
CA SER A 247 -7.47 -5.39 13.77
C SER A 247 -8.27 -6.69 13.59
N GLU A 248 -9.49 -6.76 14.13
CA GLU A 248 -10.42 -7.88 13.93
C GLU A 248 -10.77 -8.11 12.46
N LEU A 249 -11.12 -7.02 11.75
CA LEU A 249 -11.51 -7.10 10.34
C LEU A 249 -10.32 -7.50 9.46
N LEU A 250 -9.16 -6.89 9.69
CA LEU A 250 -7.94 -7.26 8.99
C LEU A 250 -7.62 -8.73 9.19
N LYS A 251 -7.69 -9.21 10.45
CA LYS A 251 -7.44 -10.61 10.76
C LYS A 251 -8.37 -11.55 9.99
N LYS A 252 -9.68 -11.30 10.00
CA LYS A 252 -10.66 -12.11 9.28
C LYS A 252 -10.42 -12.15 7.78
N GLN A 253 -10.07 -11.00 7.18
CA GLN A 253 -9.78 -10.94 5.75
C GLN A 253 -8.51 -11.70 5.40
N LEU A 254 -7.45 -11.59 6.21
CA LEU A 254 -6.23 -12.37 6.01
C LEU A 254 -6.47 -13.87 6.22
N GLU A 255 -7.32 -14.26 7.18
CA GLU A 255 -7.75 -15.65 7.37
C GLU A 255 -8.49 -16.22 6.15
N GLU A 256 -9.29 -15.41 5.45
CA GLU A 256 -9.91 -15.81 4.18
C GLU A 256 -8.85 -16.01 3.09
N ILE A 257 -7.91 -15.07 2.96
CA ILE A 257 -6.84 -15.11 1.96
C ILE A 257 -5.90 -16.29 2.19
N ASN A 258 -5.64 -16.65 3.46
CA ASN A 258 -4.85 -17.83 3.80
C ASN A 258 -5.43 -19.13 3.20
N ARG A 259 -6.75 -19.18 2.91
CA ARG A 259 -7.41 -20.37 2.34
C ARG A 259 -7.09 -20.60 0.86
N VAL A 260 -6.59 -19.59 0.16
CA VAL A 260 -6.17 -19.69 -1.24
C VAL A 260 -4.66 -19.89 -1.40
N ILE A 261 -3.95 -20.12 -0.28
CA ILE A 261 -2.53 -20.49 -0.31
C ILE A 261 -2.39 -21.94 -0.75
N GLU A 262 -1.60 -22.15 -1.79
CA GLU A 262 -1.23 -23.46 -2.32
C GLU A 262 0.28 -23.67 -2.15
N TYR A 263 0.67 -24.90 -1.81
CA TYR A 263 2.06 -25.31 -1.67
C TYR A 263 2.39 -26.31 -2.77
N ASN A 264 3.22 -25.90 -3.71
CA ASN A 264 3.61 -26.74 -4.84
C ASN A 264 5.14 -26.83 -4.93
N GLU A 265 5.64 -28.06 -4.81
CA GLU A 265 7.08 -28.35 -4.87
C GLU A 265 7.70 -28.01 -6.23
N GLU A 266 6.90 -27.90 -7.30
CA GLU A 266 7.40 -27.49 -8.62
C GLU A 266 8.04 -26.09 -8.60
N PHE A 267 7.66 -25.24 -7.64
CA PHE A 267 8.20 -23.89 -7.50
C PHE A 267 9.45 -23.84 -6.61
N ASN A 268 9.84 -24.93 -5.96
CA ASN A 268 11.04 -25.02 -5.15
C ASN A 268 12.26 -25.38 -6.03
N ILE A 269 12.62 -24.45 -6.93
CA ILE A 269 13.71 -24.65 -7.90
C ILE A 269 15.01 -24.00 -7.45
N TYR A 270 16.12 -24.70 -7.63
CA TYR A 270 17.45 -24.13 -7.48
C TYR A 270 17.81 -23.30 -8.72
N TYR A 271 18.34 -22.11 -8.49
CA TYR A 271 18.69 -21.19 -9.58
C TYR A 271 19.89 -20.32 -9.20
N SER A 272 20.52 -19.77 -10.22
CA SER A 272 21.60 -18.79 -10.07
C SER A 272 21.05 -17.39 -10.36
N SER A 273 21.42 -16.40 -9.55
CA SER A 273 21.20 -14.99 -9.88
C SER A 273 22.53 -14.30 -10.18
N GLY A 274 22.47 -13.20 -10.93
CA GLY A 274 23.65 -12.51 -11.44
C GLY A 274 23.33 -11.08 -11.89
N GLU A 275 24.12 -10.55 -12.81
CA GLU A 275 23.88 -9.22 -13.39
C GLU A 275 22.90 -9.27 -14.58
N GLY A 276 22.45 -8.10 -15.01
CA GLY A 276 21.55 -7.96 -16.15
C GLY A 276 20.23 -8.72 -15.95
N ARG A 277 19.88 -9.59 -16.91
CA ARG A 277 18.60 -10.34 -16.92
C ARG A 277 18.45 -11.35 -15.79
N LEU A 278 19.54 -11.72 -15.11
CA LEU A 278 19.53 -12.68 -14.01
C LEU A 278 19.43 -11.99 -12.64
N LYS A 279 19.37 -10.66 -12.60
CA LYS A 279 19.27 -9.88 -11.36
C LYS A 279 17.91 -10.09 -10.70
N GLY A 280 17.90 -10.11 -9.36
CA GLY A 280 16.65 -10.24 -8.59
C GLY A 280 15.95 -11.57 -8.86
N GLU A 281 14.66 -11.52 -9.17
CA GLU A 281 13.84 -12.66 -9.57
C GLU A 281 14.15 -13.19 -10.98
N GLY A 282 14.87 -12.43 -11.81
CA GLY A 282 15.14 -12.80 -13.21
C GLY A 282 15.79 -14.16 -13.38
N GLY A 283 16.77 -14.50 -12.52
CA GLY A 283 17.42 -15.83 -12.55
C GLY A 283 16.46 -16.99 -12.25
N TYR A 284 15.51 -16.79 -11.34
CA TYR A 284 14.48 -17.77 -11.02
C TYR A 284 13.52 -17.95 -12.20
N ILE A 285 13.07 -16.84 -12.80
CA ILE A 285 12.13 -16.84 -13.92
C ILE A 285 12.73 -17.53 -15.15
N GLU A 286 14.01 -17.27 -15.46
CA GLU A 286 14.70 -17.96 -16.56
C GLU A 286 14.73 -19.47 -16.31
N LYS A 287 15.06 -19.89 -15.08
CA LYS A 287 15.11 -21.30 -14.72
C LYS A 287 13.74 -21.98 -14.79
N LEU A 288 12.69 -21.32 -14.29
CA LEU A 288 11.32 -21.81 -14.37
C LEU A 288 10.86 -21.93 -15.84
N SER A 289 11.25 -20.99 -16.69
CA SER A 289 10.86 -20.92 -18.10
C SER A 289 11.56 -21.95 -19.00
N GLU A 290 12.56 -22.68 -18.50
CA GLU A 290 13.12 -23.86 -19.20
C GLU A 290 12.06 -24.97 -19.37
N ASN A 291 11.09 -25.02 -18.45
CA ASN A 291 9.95 -25.92 -18.57
C ASN A 291 8.96 -25.39 -19.62
N LYS A 292 8.72 -26.21 -20.66
CA LYS A 292 7.83 -25.89 -21.80
C LYS A 292 6.38 -25.59 -21.40
N ASN A 293 5.96 -25.91 -20.18
CA ASN A 293 4.65 -25.53 -19.67
C ASN A 293 4.52 -24.03 -19.38
N TYR A 294 5.63 -23.32 -19.22
CA TYR A 294 5.65 -21.89 -18.93
C TYR A 294 5.94 -21.06 -20.18
N ILE A 295 5.37 -19.86 -20.25
CA ILE A 295 5.73 -18.82 -21.21
C ILE A 295 6.26 -17.64 -20.41
N LYS A 296 7.51 -17.26 -20.67
CA LYS A 296 8.13 -16.09 -20.04
C LYS A 296 7.50 -14.80 -20.55
N LEU A 297 7.04 -13.97 -19.62
CA LEU A 297 6.47 -12.65 -19.86
C LEU A 297 7.28 -11.53 -19.20
N HIS A 298 8.18 -11.88 -18.28
CA HIS A 298 9.07 -10.95 -17.56
C HIS A 298 9.71 -9.90 -18.46
N GLN A 299 9.60 -8.62 -18.06
CA GLN A 299 10.08 -7.42 -18.75
C GLN A 299 9.39 -7.09 -20.08
N ARG A 300 8.25 -7.73 -20.40
CA ARG A 300 7.37 -7.32 -21.52
C ARG A 300 6.39 -6.26 -21.05
N ASN A 301 6.93 -5.06 -20.86
CA ASN A 301 6.19 -3.91 -20.37
C ASN A 301 5.27 -3.32 -21.44
N ILE A 302 4.07 -2.96 -21.02
CA ILE A 302 3.12 -2.13 -21.75
C ILE A 302 3.24 -0.73 -21.18
N ASN A 303 3.67 0.22 -22.01
CA ASN A 303 3.84 1.60 -21.59
C ASN A 303 2.53 2.37 -21.76
N TYR A 304 1.97 2.85 -20.67
CA TYR A 304 0.80 3.73 -20.69
C TYR A 304 1.10 5.02 -19.93
N ASN A 305 0.99 6.16 -20.59
CA ASN A 305 1.31 7.49 -20.01
C ASN A 305 2.67 7.55 -19.28
N GLY A 306 3.69 6.88 -19.82
CA GLY A 306 5.03 6.81 -19.24
C GLY A 306 5.19 5.82 -18.09
N VAL A 307 4.14 5.09 -17.70
CA VAL A 307 4.21 4.03 -16.69
C VAL A 307 4.39 2.67 -17.39
N PRO A 308 5.50 1.96 -17.17
CA PRO A 308 5.66 0.59 -17.62
C PRO A 308 4.85 -0.34 -16.73
N ILE A 309 3.97 -1.14 -17.33
CA ILE A 309 3.16 -2.12 -16.63
C ILE A 309 3.44 -3.51 -17.20
N GLU A 310 3.75 -4.46 -16.33
CA GLU A 310 3.93 -5.86 -16.72
C GLU A 310 2.66 -6.66 -16.42
N ILE A 311 2.19 -7.48 -17.36
CA ILE A 311 0.97 -8.28 -17.16
C ILE A 311 1.20 -9.39 -16.13
N ALA A 312 2.37 -10.05 -16.19
CA ALA A 312 2.83 -11.09 -15.27
C ALA A 312 4.27 -11.46 -15.64
N ASP A 313 4.98 -12.14 -14.73
CA ASP A 313 6.33 -12.65 -14.99
C ASP A 313 6.29 -13.90 -15.89
N VAL A 314 5.31 -14.78 -15.67
CA VAL A 314 5.11 -16.00 -16.48
C VAL A 314 3.63 -16.34 -16.66
N TYR A 315 3.32 -17.03 -17.75
CA TYR A 315 2.04 -17.69 -17.99
C TYR A 315 2.21 -19.21 -17.96
N LYS A 316 1.42 -19.92 -17.15
CA LYS A 316 1.42 -21.38 -17.06
C LYS A 316 0.32 -21.98 -17.93
N LYS A 317 0.68 -22.85 -18.88
CA LYS A 317 -0.22 -23.27 -19.98
C LYS A 317 -1.32 -24.25 -19.54
N ASP A 318 -1.01 -25.18 -18.65
CA ASP A 318 -1.92 -26.22 -18.17
C ASP A 318 -3.07 -25.65 -17.33
N THR A 319 -2.75 -24.78 -16.37
CA THR A 319 -3.72 -24.11 -15.50
C THR A 319 -4.31 -22.86 -16.14
N LYS A 320 -3.69 -22.35 -17.22
CA LYS A 320 -4.04 -21.08 -17.88
C LYS A 320 -3.99 -19.91 -16.90
N GLU A 321 -2.94 -19.84 -16.09
CA GLU A 321 -2.79 -18.82 -15.06
C GLU A 321 -1.64 -17.86 -15.37
N LEU A 322 -1.82 -16.61 -14.94
CA LEU A 322 -0.79 -15.58 -14.93
C LEU A 322 -0.14 -15.57 -13.55
N ILE A 323 1.19 -15.59 -13.48
CA ILE A 323 1.94 -15.66 -12.22
C ILE A 323 2.89 -14.47 -12.14
N ALA A 324 2.71 -13.63 -11.12
CA ALA A 324 3.70 -12.67 -10.67
C ALA A 324 4.59 -13.33 -9.60
N ILE A 325 5.90 -13.18 -9.70
CA ILE A 325 6.90 -13.86 -8.88
C ILE A 325 7.58 -12.84 -7.97
N LYS A 326 7.59 -13.14 -6.67
CA LYS A 326 8.20 -12.29 -5.65
C LYS A 326 9.23 -13.06 -4.84
N ARG A 327 10.34 -12.39 -4.54
CA ARG A 327 11.38 -12.87 -3.63
C ARG A 327 11.38 -12.13 -2.31
N GLY A 328 11.48 -12.88 -1.22
CA GLY A 328 11.58 -12.37 0.15
C GLY A 328 10.32 -11.65 0.64
N MET A 329 10.33 -11.21 1.90
CA MET A 329 9.20 -10.53 2.55
C MET A 329 9.42 -9.03 2.73
N ASP A 330 10.34 -8.45 1.95
CA ASP A 330 10.61 -7.02 2.00
C ASP A 330 9.35 -6.21 1.61
N THR A 331 8.92 -5.30 2.48
CA THR A 331 7.63 -4.60 2.37
C THR A 331 7.53 -3.80 1.08
N SER A 332 8.53 -2.98 0.76
CA SER A 332 8.52 -2.09 -0.40
C SER A 332 8.51 -2.90 -1.71
N ASN A 333 9.37 -3.90 -1.79
CA ASN A 333 9.45 -4.80 -2.93
C ASN A 333 8.17 -5.64 -3.12
N SER A 334 7.58 -6.12 -2.03
CA SER A 334 6.34 -6.92 -2.09
C SER A 334 5.14 -6.05 -2.48
N MET A 335 5.07 -4.82 -1.97
CA MET A 335 4.05 -3.85 -2.34
C MET A 335 4.04 -3.56 -3.84
N TYR A 336 5.21 -3.34 -4.43
CA TYR A 336 5.33 -3.07 -5.87
C TYR A 336 4.75 -4.21 -6.71
N SER A 337 5.02 -5.47 -6.36
CA SER A 337 4.51 -6.62 -7.12
C SER A 337 2.99 -6.77 -7.06
N PHE A 338 2.39 -6.54 -5.88
CA PHE A 338 0.93 -6.51 -5.77
C PHE A 338 0.32 -5.34 -6.54
N GLU A 339 0.98 -4.18 -6.55
CA GLU A 339 0.54 -3.01 -7.32
C GLU A 339 0.57 -3.27 -8.83
N GLN A 340 1.69 -3.81 -9.34
CA GLN A 340 1.82 -4.23 -10.74
C GLN A 340 0.76 -5.27 -11.11
N SER A 341 0.48 -6.23 -10.22
CA SER A 341 -0.60 -7.21 -10.43
C SER A 341 -1.98 -6.54 -10.53
N ILE A 342 -2.28 -5.54 -9.69
CA ILE A 342 -3.54 -4.78 -9.78
C ILE A 342 -3.62 -3.97 -11.09
N LEU A 343 -2.55 -3.30 -11.50
CA LEU A 343 -2.48 -2.55 -12.77
C LEU A 343 -2.64 -3.48 -13.97
N SER A 344 -2.04 -4.67 -13.92
CA SER A 344 -2.20 -5.71 -14.93
C SER A 344 -3.67 -6.10 -15.15
N LEU A 345 -4.46 -6.24 -14.08
CA LEU A 345 -5.90 -6.52 -14.20
C LEU A 345 -6.65 -5.43 -14.97
N GLN A 346 -6.28 -4.17 -14.78
CA GLN A 346 -6.90 -3.06 -15.48
C GLN A 346 -6.61 -3.11 -16.99
N LEU A 347 -5.37 -3.44 -17.36
CA LEU A 347 -5.00 -3.68 -18.76
C LEU A 347 -5.78 -4.85 -19.35
N LEU A 348 -5.83 -5.99 -18.64
CA LEU A 348 -6.51 -7.20 -19.10
C LEU A 348 -8.03 -7.05 -19.23
N ARG A 349 -8.65 -6.11 -18.51
CA ARG A 349 -10.07 -5.78 -18.69
C ARG A 349 -10.34 -4.88 -19.89
N ASN A 350 -9.36 -4.09 -20.28
CA ASN A 350 -9.49 -3.05 -21.29
C ASN A 350 -8.49 -3.28 -22.44
N ILE A 351 -8.31 -4.55 -22.83
CA ILE A 351 -7.29 -5.02 -23.78
C ILE A 351 -7.26 -4.18 -25.06
N THR A 352 -8.44 -3.84 -25.60
CA THR A 352 -8.57 -3.06 -26.84
C THR A 352 -8.21 -1.60 -26.65
N GLU A 353 -8.59 -0.98 -25.53
CA GLU A 353 -8.29 0.44 -25.25
C GLU A 353 -6.78 0.67 -25.09
N PHE A 354 -6.09 -0.29 -24.48
CA PHE A 354 -4.66 -0.22 -24.23
C PHE A 354 -3.81 -0.93 -25.30
N ASN A 355 -4.40 -1.41 -26.40
CA ASN A 355 -3.72 -2.16 -27.47
C ASN A 355 -2.78 -3.27 -26.96
N VAL A 356 -3.18 -3.95 -25.88
CA VAL A 356 -2.33 -4.86 -25.10
C VAL A 356 -1.73 -5.97 -25.97
N GLU A 357 -2.52 -6.52 -26.90
CA GLU A 357 -2.07 -7.55 -27.84
C GLU A 357 -0.94 -7.06 -28.74
N GLU A 358 -1.09 -5.88 -29.34
CA GLU A 358 -0.10 -5.29 -30.24
C GLU A 358 1.18 -4.97 -29.49
N GLU A 359 1.09 -4.39 -28.28
CA GLU A 359 2.26 -4.10 -27.45
C GLU A 359 3.04 -5.36 -27.09
N LEU A 360 2.37 -6.46 -26.76
CA LEU A 360 3.04 -7.75 -26.52
C LEU A 360 3.69 -8.32 -27.78
N LEU A 361 3.04 -8.17 -28.94
CA LEU A 361 3.55 -8.65 -30.23
C LEU A 361 4.79 -7.88 -30.68
N LYS A 362 4.94 -6.59 -30.36
CA LYS A 362 6.15 -5.81 -30.70
C LYS A 362 7.44 -6.45 -30.19
N TYR A 363 7.38 -7.19 -29.08
CA TYR A 363 8.53 -7.90 -28.54
C TYR A 363 8.96 -9.11 -29.39
N ASN A 364 8.09 -9.62 -30.27
CA ASN A 364 8.44 -10.65 -31.26
C ASN A 364 9.20 -10.09 -32.46
N ASP A 365 8.96 -8.82 -32.80
CA ASP A 365 9.46 -8.16 -34.02
C ASP A 365 10.71 -7.31 -33.80
N ARG A 366 11.20 -7.22 -32.55
CA ARG A 366 12.48 -6.56 -32.28
C ARG A 366 13.53 -7.27 -33.12
N LYS A 367 14.09 -6.54 -34.11
CA LYS A 367 15.32 -6.92 -34.80
C LYS A 367 16.39 -7.04 -33.72
N ALA A 368 16.50 -8.22 -33.13
CA ALA A 368 17.44 -8.49 -32.05
C ALA A 368 18.83 -8.22 -32.61
N SER A 369 19.44 -7.14 -32.15
CA SER A 369 20.75 -6.68 -32.62
C SER A 369 21.84 -7.68 -32.21
N THR A 370 21.57 -8.48 -31.17
CA THR A 370 22.47 -9.46 -30.56
C THR A 370 21.72 -10.75 -30.18
N ASP A 371 22.45 -11.86 -29.99
CA ASP A 371 21.85 -13.13 -29.52
C ASP A 371 21.37 -13.05 -28.06
N GLU A 372 21.87 -12.10 -27.26
CA GLU A 372 21.35 -11.82 -25.91
C GLU A 372 19.90 -11.30 -25.94
N ASP A 373 19.55 -10.47 -26.93
CA ASP A 373 18.19 -9.94 -27.09
C ASP A 373 17.18 -11.03 -27.46
N LYS A 374 17.59 -12.04 -28.24
CA LYS A 374 16.75 -13.19 -28.61
C LYS A 374 16.42 -14.07 -27.40
N GLY A 375 17.38 -14.25 -26.50
CA GLY A 375 17.18 -14.99 -25.24
C GLY A 375 16.35 -14.23 -24.21
N LYS A 376 16.37 -12.89 -24.25
CA LYS A 376 15.62 -12.03 -23.34
C LYS A 376 14.11 -12.12 -23.57
N PHE A 377 13.68 -12.04 -24.83
CA PHE A 377 12.26 -12.03 -25.23
C PHE A 377 11.93 -13.19 -26.18
N PRO A 378 11.69 -14.41 -25.67
CA PRO A 378 11.42 -15.58 -26.51
C PRO A 378 10.17 -15.37 -27.37
N HIS A 379 10.20 -15.71 -28.66
CA HIS A 379 9.06 -15.50 -29.55
C HIS A 379 7.77 -16.17 -29.04
N ILE A 380 6.68 -15.40 -28.93
CA ILE A 380 5.38 -15.89 -28.47
C ILE A 380 4.39 -15.90 -29.64
N GLN A 381 3.91 -17.08 -30.04
CA GLN A 381 2.90 -17.21 -31.08
C GLN A 381 1.61 -16.46 -30.73
N LYS A 382 0.96 -15.83 -31.70
CA LYS A 382 -0.28 -15.04 -31.52
C LYS A 382 -1.36 -15.79 -30.73
N LYS A 383 -1.63 -17.06 -31.05
CA LYS A 383 -2.58 -17.92 -30.32
C LYS A 383 -2.27 -18.08 -28.83
N ASN A 384 -1.01 -17.96 -28.42
CA ASN A 384 -0.63 -18.03 -27.02
C ASN A 384 -0.83 -16.66 -26.34
N ILE A 385 -0.59 -15.56 -27.05
CA ILE A 385 -0.95 -14.21 -26.56
C ILE A 385 -2.45 -14.12 -26.33
N GLU A 386 -3.28 -14.59 -27.26
CA GLU A 386 -4.73 -14.65 -27.06
C GLU A 386 -5.12 -15.45 -25.81
N LYS A 387 -4.43 -16.57 -25.52
CA LYS A 387 -4.65 -17.35 -24.29
C LYS A 387 -4.22 -16.61 -23.03
N ILE A 388 -3.08 -15.91 -23.08
CA ILE A 388 -2.58 -15.05 -21.99
C ILE A 388 -3.62 -13.97 -21.66
N LEU A 389 -4.12 -13.26 -22.67
CA LEU A 389 -5.11 -12.18 -22.51
C LEU A 389 -6.48 -12.68 -22.01
N ASN A 390 -6.83 -13.91 -22.35
CA ASN A 390 -8.05 -14.57 -21.88
C ASN A 390 -7.89 -15.27 -20.51
N SER A 391 -6.70 -15.25 -19.91
CA SER A 391 -6.51 -15.80 -18.57
C SER A 391 -7.40 -15.07 -17.56
N ARG A 392 -8.03 -15.83 -16.67
CA ARG A 392 -8.84 -15.33 -15.56
C ARG A 392 -8.37 -15.86 -14.21
N ILE A 393 -7.16 -16.42 -14.16
CA ILE A 393 -6.49 -16.82 -12.93
C ILE A 393 -5.25 -15.95 -12.80
N SER A 394 -5.18 -15.21 -11.70
CA SER A 394 -4.07 -14.33 -11.39
C SER A 394 -3.45 -14.79 -10.07
N SER A 395 -2.17 -15.11 -10.14
CA SER A 395 -1.43 -15.77 -9.08
C SER A 395 -0.25 -14.94 -8.64
N VAL A 396 0.05 -15.00 -7.35
CA VAL A 396 1.32 -14.51 -6.81
C VAL A 396 2.11 -15.71 -6.28
N LEU A 397 3.29 -15.94 -6.83
CA LEU A 397 4.25 -16.90 -6.29
C LEU A 397 5.24 -16.16 -5.40
N TRP A 398 5.23 -16.48 -4.11
CA TRP A 398 6.07 -15.85 -3.11
C TRP A 398 7.16 -16.79 -2.62
N LEU A 399 8.40 -16.48 -3.00
CA LEU A 399 9.61 -17.22 -2.65
C LEU A 399 10.17 -16.70 -1.33
N GLN A 400 10.14 -17.54 -0.30
CA GLN A 400 10.53 -17.20 1.06
C GLN A 400 12.03 -17.43 1.29
N SER A 401 12.71 -16.43 1.85
CA SER A 401 14.14 -16.49 2.19
C SER A 401 14.41 -16.33 3.70
N THR A 402 13.52 -15.69 4.45
CA THR A 402 13.67 -15.53 5.91
C THR A 402 13.35 -16.83 6.64
N LYS A 403 14.23 -17.27 7.55
CA LYS A 403 14.10 -18.54 8.30
C LYS A 403 12.70 -18.78 8.89
N LYS A 404 12.09 -17.76 9.49
CA LYS A 404 10.72 -17.84 10.04
C LYS A 404 9.71 -18.28 8.99
N TYR A 405 9.71 -17.61 7.84
CA TYR A 405 8.74 -17.83 6.76
C TYR A 405 9.05 -19.08 5.93
N VAL A 406 10.34 -19.40 5.72
CA VAL A 406 10.75 -20.67 5.11
C VAL A 406 10.21 -21.85 5.89
N LYS A 407 10.37 -21.85 7.23
CA LYS A 407 9.84 -22.90 8.10
C LYS A 407 8.32 -23.04 7.98
N MET A 408 7.59 -21.91 7.95
CA MET A 408 6.14 -21.93 7.75
C MET A 408 5.73 -22.52 6.40
N THR A 409 6.48 -22.22 5.35
CA THR A 409 6.27 -22.79 4.01
C THR A 409 6.51 -24.29 4.00
N GLU A 410 7.59 -24.77 4.62
CA GLU A 410 7.90 -26.21 4.74
C GLU A 410 6.84 -26.97 5.53
N GLU A 411 6.33 -26.36 6.60
CA GLU A 411 5.26 -26.93 7.43
C GLU A 411 3.87 -26.78 6.80
N LYS A 412 3.74 -26.12 5.65
CA LYS A 412 2.48 -25.79 4.97
C LYS A 412 1.48 -25.06 5.87
N LYS A 413 1.99 -24.14 6.69
CA LYS A 413 1.25 -23.39 7.72
C LYS A 413 1.55 -21.88 7.68
N PHE A 414 1.83 -21.36 6.49
CA PHE A 414 2.02 -19.93 6.30
C PHE A 414 0.73 -19.18 6.66
N ASP A 415 0.87 -18.10 7.41
CA ASP A 415 -0.24 -17.27 7.86
C ASP A 415 0.11 -15.79 7.70
N PHE A 416 -0.63 -15.11 6.81
CA PHE A 416 -0.46 -13.69 6.56
C PHE A 416 -0.68 -12.82 7.81
N ASN A 417 -1.40 -13.30 8.82
CA ASN A 417 -1.53 -12.59 10.10
C ASN A 417 -0.20 -12.43 10.84
N GLN A 418 0.77 -13.31 10.59
CA GLN A 418 2.08 -13.27 11.25
C GLN A 418 3.09 -12.31 10.62
N ILE A 419 2.71 -11.63 9.54
CA ILE A 419 3.49 -10.53 8.96
C ILE A 419 3.46 -9.34 9.92
N GLY A 420 4.63 -8.77 10.23
CA GLY A 420 4.70 -7.58 11.11
C GLY A 420 4.06 -6.34 10.48
N SER A 421 4.28 -6.14 9.18
CA SER A 421 3.84 -4.92 8.49
C SER A 421 2.33 -4.86 8.26
N ILE A 422 1.67 -3.81 8.77
CA ILE A 422 0.26 -3.53 8.48
C ILE A 422 0.11 -3.14 7.02
N LEU A 423 1.02 -2.34 6.47
CA LEU A 423 0.98 -1.92 5.09
C LEU A 423 1.03 -3.11 4.15
N LEU A 424 1.95 -4.05 4.34
CA LEU A 424 1.98 -5.25 3.49
C LEU A 424 0.68 -6.06 3.59
N LYS A 425 0.17 -6.27 4.81
CA LYS A 425 -1.12 -6.93 5.06
C LYS A 425 -2.28 -6.27 4.32
N LEU A 426 -2.36 -4.94 4.37
CA LEU A 426 -3.38 -4.17 3.66
C LEU A 426 -3.25 -4.32 2.15
N LYS A 427 -2.03 -4.41 1.62
CA LYS A 427 -1.80 -4.57 0.17
C LYS A 427 -2.26 -5.93 -0.32
N ILE A 428 -2.01 -6.98 0.47
CA ILE A 428 -2.49 -8.34 0.20
C ILE A 428 -4.03 -8.36 0.16
N VAL A 429 -4.69 -7.71 1.13
CA VAL A 429 -6.16 -7.59 1.16
C VAL A 429 -6.69 -6.83 -0.05
N ASP A 430 -6.05 -5.72 -0.42
CA ASP A 430 -6.47 -4.90 -1.56
C ASP A 430 -6.29 -5.63 -2.88
N TRP A 431 -5.17 -6.35 -3.06
CA TRP A 431 -4.94 -7.22 -4.20
C TRP A 431 -6.03 -8.30 -4.31
N TYR A 432 -6.24 -9.09 -3.26
CA TYR A 432 -7.21 -10.18 -3.27
C TYR A 432 -8.63 -9.67 -3.58
N SER A 433 -9.03 -8.57 -2.94
CA SER A 433 -10.33 -7.94 -3.20
C SER A 433 -10.43 -7.46 -4.64
N SER A 434 -9.39 -6.81 -5.17
CA SER A 434 -9.38 -6.30 -6.55
C SER A 434 -9.45 -7.43 -7.56
N ILE A 435 -8.78 -8.56 -7.32
CA ILE A 435 -8.83 -9.75 -8.19
C ILE A 435 -10.29 -10.25 -8.30
N LEU A 436 -10.97 -10.41 -7.16
CA LEU A 436 -12.36 -10.87 -7.11
C LEU A 436 -13.32 -9.86 -7.77
N GLU A 437 -13.19 -8.56 -7.46
CA GLU A 437 -14.02 -7.50 -8.04
C GLU A 437 -13.92 -7.40 -9.57
N ASN A 438 -12.78 -7.83 -10.11
CA ASN A 438 -12.52 -7.83 -11.55
C ASN A 438 -12.86 -9.18 -12.21
N ASN A 439 -13.51 -10.11 -11.49
CA ASN A 439 -13.89 -11.46 -11.95
C ASN A 439 -12.69 -12.35 -12.32
N PHE A 440 -11.58 -12.23 -11.59
CA PHE A 440 -10.45 -13.15 -11.66
C PHE A 440 -10.46 -14.08 -10.44
N THR A 441 -9.84 -15.25 -10.59
CA THR A 441 -9.60 -16.19 -9.50
C THR A 441 -8.21 -15.91 -8.89
N PRO A 442 -8.12 -15.54 -7.60
CA PRO A 442 -6.85 -15.34 -6.92
C PRO A 442 -6.22 -16.68 -6.56
N LYS A 443 -4.91 -16.79 -6.74
CA LYS A 443 -4.09 -17.88 -6.18
C LYS A 443 -2.83 -17.34 -5.55
N ILE A 444 -2.40 -17.96 -4.47
CA ILE A 444 -1.14 -17.61 -3.82
C ILE A 444 -0.31 -18.88 -3.69
N TYR A 445 0.86 -18.90 -4.30
CA TYR A 445 1.81 -19.99 -4.13
C TYR A 445 2.89 -19.58 -3.14
N MET A 446 3.20 -20.46 -2.19
CA MET A 446 4.32 -20.28 -1.28
C MET A 446 5.43 -21.24 -1.64
N GLY A 447 6.60 -20.69 -1.99
CA GLY A 447 7.80 -21.44 -2.36
C GLY A 447 9.01 -21.03 -1.53
N LYS A 448 10.12 -21.75 -1.72
CA LYS A 448 11.42 -21.44 -1.09
C LYS A 448 12.31 -20.69 -2.08
N ASP A 449 12.98 -19.65 -1.61
CA ASP A 449 14.02 -18.97 -2.37
C ASP A 449 15.32 -19.78 -2.28
N LEU A 450 15.55 -20.65 -3.27
CA LEU A 450 16.72 -21.55 -3.34
C LEU A 450 17.81 -21.00 -4.28
N GLN A 451 18.13 -19.71 -4.15
CA GLN A 451 19.25 -19.11 -4.89
C GLN A 451 20.57 -19.77 -4.46
N VAL A 452 21.36 -20.24 -5.42
CA VAL A 452 22.72 -20.77 -5.18
C VAL A 452 23.72 -19.61 -5.31
N ASN A 453 24.46 -19.33 -4.24
CA ASN A 453 25.55 -18.36 -4.28
C ASN A 453 26.81 -19.03 -4.85
N LYS A 454 27.41 -18.45 -5.91
CA LYS A 454 28.66 -18.96 -6.51
C LYS A 454 29.86 -19.05 -5.54
N LYS A 455 29.77 -18.49 -4.33
CA LYS A 455 30.84 -18.58 -3.31
C LYS A 455 30.89 -19.93 -2.57
N ASP A 456 29.85 -20.77 -2.69
CA ASP A 456 29.78 -22.06 -1.98
C ASP A 456 30.19 -23.26 -2.87
N GLN A 457 30.89 -23.02 -3.98
CA GLN A 457 31.30 -24.06 -4.95
C GLN A 457 32.81 -24.15 -5.22
N PHE A 458 33.67 -23.62 -4.35
CA PHE A 458 35.11 -23.92 -4.36
C PHE A 458 35.67 -24.12 -2.97
#